data_AF-A0A7T6XGC9-F1
#
_entry.id   AF-A0A7T6XGC9-F1
#
_cell.length_a   1.000
_cell.length_b   1.000
_cell.length_c   1.000
_cell.angle_alpha   90.00
_cell.angle_beta   90.00
_cell.angle_gamma   90.00
#
_symmetry.space_group_name_H-M   'P 1'
#
loop_
_entity.id
_entity.type
_entity.pdbx_description
1 polymer ?
#
loop_
_entity_poly.entity_id
_entity_poly.type
_entity_poly.pdbx_seq_one_letter_code
_entity_poly.pdbx_strand_id
1 'polypeptide(L)'
;MRRASTACTECQKRRTRCTGPPHCTECSTHARECVFDEAADRRRKASAKRTQDQLDHFRSFVDDLIGLIRDGDGETVQYIVNTIRSGATPGQIRDALTSILDNENQTISRNSDLRDLSLNLNITPNNLGNYFNPPR
;
A
#
# COMPACT_ATOMS: atom_id res chain seq x y z
N MET A 1 9.10 7.67 39.10
CA MET A 1 8.35 6.46 38.71
C MET A 1 8.10 6.49 37.20
N ARG A 2 8.63 5.53 36.42
CA ARG A 2 8.48 5.50 34.94
C ARG A 2 7.11 4.93 34.56
N ARG A 3 6.53 5.40 33.44
CA ARG A 3 5.31 4.82 32.84
C ARG A 3 5.73 3.96 31.67
N ALA A 4 5.10 2.80 31.51
CA ALA A 4 5.28 1.99 30.32
C ALA A 4 4.57 2.60 29.10
N SER A 5 5.12 2.39 27.90
CA SER A 5 4.48 2.76 26.63
C SER A 5 3.23 1.92 26.33
N THR A 6 3.16 0.71 26.88
CA THR A 6 2.03 -0.22 26.85
C THR A 6 1.85 -0.83 28.23
N ALA A 7 0.65 -0.76 28.78
CA ALA A 7 0.30 -1.38 30.06
C ALA A 7 0.00 -2.88 29.88
N CYS A 8 0.24 -3.71 30.90
CA CYS A 8 -0.24 -5.09 30.92
C CYS A 8 -1.77 -5.16 30.91
N THR A 9 -2.33 -6.31 30.53
CA THR A 9 -3.78 -6.54 30.39
C THR A 9 -4.56 -6.21 31.66
N GLU A 10 -4.06 -6.58 32.84
CA GLU A 10 -4.71 -6.28 34.13
C GLU A 10 -4.70 -4.78 34.46
N CYS A 11 -3.58 -4.08 34.26
CA CYS A 11 -3.54 -2.62 34.46
C CYS A 11 -4.42 -1.87 33.46
N GLN A 12 -4.52 -2.35 32.22
CA GLN A 12 -5.44 -1.81 31.22
C GLN A 12 -6.90 -1.95 31.69
N LYS A 13 -7.30 -3.16 32.10
CA LYS A 13 -8.65 -3.47 32.60
C LYS A 13 -9.05 -2.61 33.80
N ARG A 14 -8.11 -2.41 34.73
CA ARG A 14 -8.34 -1.63 35.97
C ARG A 14 -8.10 -0.13 35.82
N ARG A 15 -7.62 0.32 34.65
CA ARG A 15 -7.23 1.72 34.37
C ARG A 15 -6.22 2.29 35.38
N THR A 16 -5.30 1.46 35.87
CA THR A 16 -4.25 1.84 36.82
C THR A 16 -2.89 2.07 36.14
N ARG A 17 -1.96 2.69 36.86
CA ARG A 17 -0.62 3.00 36.34
C ARG A 17 0.21 1.71 36.22
N CYS A 18 0.69 1.41 35.01
CA CYS A 18 1.62 0.30 34.76
C CYS A 18 3.07 0.78 34.66
N THR A 19 3.99 0.09 35.33
CA THR A 19 5.43 0.38 35.29
C THR A 19 6.18 -0.30 34.15
N GLY A 20 5.60 -1.36 33.56
CA GLY A 20 6.17 -2.05 32.40
C GLY A 20 6.69 -3.46 32.71
N PRO A 21 7.24 -4.14 31.69
CA PRO A 21 7.72 -5.53 31.76
C PRO A 21 9.03 -5.69 32.58
N PRO A 22 9.40 -6.92 33.00
CA PRO A 22 8.70 -8.19 32.75
C PRO A 22 7.43 -8.36 33.59
N HIS A 23 7.40 -7.82 34.80
CA HIS A 23 6.20 -7.71 35.64
C HIS A 23 6.07 -6.28 36.18
N CYS A 24 4.87 -5.71 36.13
CA CYS A 24 4.64 -4.37 36.66
C CYS A 24 4.47 -4.38 38.18
N THR A 25 4.90 -3.31 38.85
CA THR A 25 4.88 -3.21 40.32
C THR A 25 3.47 -3.36 40.88
N GLU A 26 2.47 -2.82 40.17
CA GLU A 26 1.05 -2.90 40.54
C GLU A 26 0.54 -4.35 40.56
N CYS A 27 0.90 -5.17 39.56
CA CYS A 27 0.51 -6.57 39.56
C CYS A 27 1.32 -7.38 40.58
N SER A 28 2.62 -7.09 40.74
CA SER A 28 3.47 -7.76 41.73
C SER A 28 2.99 -7.56 43.16
N THR A 29 2.69 -6.31 43.56
CA THR A 29 2.23 -5.99 44.92
C THR A 29 0.92 -6.68 45.27
N HIS A 30 0.05 -6.88 44.29
CA HIS A 30 -1.28 -7.44 44.49
C HIS A 30 -1.40 -8.91 44.07
N ALA A 31 -0.27 -9.58 43.79
CA ALA A 31 -0.21 -10.96 43.35
C ALA A 31 -1.17 -11.28 42.19
N ARG A 32 -1.25 -10.39 41.20
CA ARG A 32 -2.10 -10.53 40.02
C ARG A 32 -1.30 -11.06 38.85
N GLU A 33 -1.97 -11.77 37.96
CA GLU A 33 -1.40 -12.15 36.67
C GLU A 33 -1.03 -10.89 35.86
N CYS A 34 0.21 -10.83 35.37
CA CYS A 34 0.75 -9.68 34.67
C CYS A 34 1.19 -10.10 33.27
N VAL A 35 0.30 -9.97 32.30
CA VAL A 35 0.55 -10.36 30.91
C VAL A 35 0.64 -9.12 30.04
N PHE A 36 1.71 -9.02 29.26
CA PHE A 36 1.87 -8.01 28.22
C PHE A 36 1.53 -8.66 26.89
N ASP A 37 0.38 -8.28 26.32
CA ASP A 37 0.00 -8.67 24.97
C ASP A 37 0.55 -7.65 23.98
N GLU A 38 1.70 -7.96 23.38
CA GLU A 38 2.31 -7.11 22.35
C GLU A 38 1.49 -7.08 21.06
N ALA A 39 0.72 -8.13 20.76
CA ALA A 39 -0.13 -8.21 19.58
C ALA A 39 -1.39 -7.34 19.71
N ALA A 40 -1.83 -7.06 20.94
CA ALA A 40 -2.95 -6.16 21.21
C ALA A 40 -2.63 -4.67 21.01
N ASP A 41 -1.37 -4.27 20.80
CA ASP A 41 -1.02 -2.87 20.53
C ASP A 41 -1.49 -2.45 19.13
N ARG A 42 -2.77 -2.09 19.04
CA ARG A 42 -3.44 -1.65 17.79
C ARG A 42 -2.70 -0.50 17.11
N ARG A 43 -1.93 0.32 17.85
CA ARG A 43 -1.12 1.40 17.27
C ARG A 43 0.01 0.84 16.42
N ARG A 44 0.69 -0.22 16.87
CA ARG A 44 1.73 -0.90 16.08
C ARG A 44 1.14 -1.48 14.79
N LYS A 45 -0.01 -2.15 14.89
CA LYS A 45 -0.74 -2.67 13.72
C LYS A 45 -1.15 -1.57 12.74
N ALA A 46 -1.64 -0.44 13.24
CA ALA A 46 -2.02 0.70 12.41
C ALA A 46 -0.80 1.37 11.76
N SER A 47 0.33 1.50 12.47
CA SER A 47 1.56 2.03 11.90
C SER A 47 2.09 1.13 10.78
N ALA A 48 2.18 -0.18 11.03
CA ALA A 48 2.62 -1.15 10.04
C ALA A 48 1.70 -1.15 8.81
N LYS A 49 0.37 -1.10 9.02
CA LYS A 49 -0.60 -1.00 7.93
C LYS A 49 -0.40 0.28 7.10
N ARG A 50 -0.22 1.45 7.73
CA ARG A 50 0.03 2.70 6.99
C ARG A 50 1.30 2.62 6.15
N THR A 51 2.37 2.04 6.69
CA THR A 51 3.61 1.83 5.93
C THR A 51 3.37 0.87 4.76
N GLN A 52 2.66 -0.23 4.98
CA GLN A 52 2.32 -1.17 3.91
C GLN A 52 1.48 -0.49 2.81
N ASP A 53 0.42 0.22 3.19
CA ASP A 53 -0.46 0.93 2.26
C ASP A 53 0.34 1.97 1.43
N GLN A 54 1.34 2.64 2.04
CA GLN A 54 2.24 3.56 1.31
C GLN A 54 3.18 2.84 0.34
N LEU A 55 3.73 1.69 0.73
CA LEU A 55 4.59 0.89 -0.14
C LEU A 55 3.82 0.33 -1.33
N ASP A 56 2.60 -0.17 -1.10
CA ASP A 56 1.74 -0.69 -2.16
C ASP A 56 1.37 0.43 -3.15
N HIS A 57 1.06 1.63 -2.65
CA HIS A 57 0.79 2.80 -3.49
C HIS A 57 2.01 3.24 -4.32
N PHE A 58 3.22 3.18 -3.75
CA PHE A 58 4.44 3.48 -4.48
C PHE A 58 4.75 2.41 -5.53
N ARG A 59 4.55 1.13 -5.18
CA ARG A 59 4.72 0.01 -6.09
C ARG A 59 3.80 0.11 -7.30
N SER A 60 2.50 0.32 -7.08
CA SER A 60 1.53 0.51 -8.16
C SER A 60 1.95 1.64 -9.09
N PHE A 61 2.38 2.77 -8.53
CA PHE A 61 2.84 3.91 -9.34
C PHE A 61 4.06 3.61 -10.20
N VAL A 62 5.03 2.86 -9.67
CA VAL A 62 6.20 2.44 -10.45
C VAL A 62 5.80 1.46 -11.54
N ASP A 63 4.91 0.51 -11.24
CA ASP A 63 4.40 -0.45 -12.21
C ASP A 63 3.64 0.27 -13.35
N ASP A 64 2.79 1.25 -13.02
CA ASP A 64 2.07 2.08 -13.99
C ASP A 64 3.02 2.90 -14.87
N LEU A 65 4.05 3.51 -14.28
CA LEU A 65 5.05 4.28 -15.02
C LEU A 65 5.87 3.39 -15.97
N ILE A 66 6.24 2.19 -15.51
CA ILE A 66 6.94 1.21 -16.35
C ILE A 66 6.03 0.74 -17.49
N GLY A 67 4.75 0.47 -17.21
CA GLY A 67 3.76 0.13 -18.23
C GLY A 67 3.64 1.21 -19.29
N LEU A 68 3.51 2.48 -18.87
CA LEU A 68 3.47 3.61 -19.79
C LEU A 68 4.71 3.69 -20.69
N ILE A 69 5.90 3.51 -20.12
CA ILE A 69 7.16 3.58 -20.90
C ILE A 69 7.28 2.41 -21.90
N ARG A 70 6.73 1.23 -21.56
CA ARG A 70 6.81 0.04 -22.41
C ARG A 70 5.80 0.05 -23.55
N ASP A 71 4.57 0.43 -23.22
CA ASP A 71 3.41 0.21 -24.09
C ASP A 71 2.83 1.51 -24.65
N GLY A 72 3.18 2.66 -24.05
CA GLY A 72 2.71 3.97 -24.48
C GLY A 72 3.31 4.41 -25.80
N ASP A 73 2.60 5.29 -26.50
CA ASP A 73 3.08 5.89 -27.74
C ASP A 73 4.27 6.84 -27.49
N GLY A 74 5.02 7.13 -28.56
CA GLY A 74 6.25 7.92 -28.45
C GLY A 74 6.03 9.34 -27.94
N GLU A 75 4.90 9.99 -28.22
CA GLU A 75 4.61 11.34 -27.73
C GLU A 75 4.34 11.31 -26.23
N THR A 76 3.50 10.38 -25.78
CA THR A 76 3.16 10.20 -24.38
C THR A 76 4.39 9.81 -23.53
N VAL A 77 5.21 8.89 -24.02
CA VAL A 77 6.47 8.51 -23.35
C VAL A 77 7.43 9.69 -23.30
N GLN A 78 7.56 10.46 -24.39
CA GLN A 78 8.43 11.62 -24.39
C GLN A 78 7.96 12.70 -23.43
N TYR A 79 6.64 12.91 -23.32
CA TYR A 79 6.05 13.86 -22.37
C TYR A 79 6.37 13.50 -20.91
N ILE A 80 6.18 12.23 -20.50
CA ILE A 80 6.47 11.83 -19.12
C ILE A 80 7.98 11.89 -18.82
N VAL A 81 8.82 11.51 -19.78
CA VAL A 81 10.29 11.61 -19.65
C VAL A 81 10.73 13.07 -19.51
N ASN A 82 10.16 13.99 -20.30
CA ASN A 82 10.45 15.42 -20.19
C ASN A 82 10.01 15.97 -18.82
N THR A 83 8.84 15.54 -18.34
CA THR A 83 8.35 15.91 -17.01
C THR A 83 9.35 15.48 -15.93
N ILE A 84 9.83 14.24 -15.96
CA ILE A 84 10.85 13.75 -15.02
C ILE A 84 12.15 14.56 -15.14
N ARG A 85 12.65 14.78 -16.37
CA ARG A 85 13.90 15.51 -16.62
C ARG A 85 13.85 16.98 -16.24
N SER A 86 12.66 17.59 -16.15
CA SER A 86 12.50 18.97 -15.68
C SER A 86 12.72 19.14 -14.18
N GLY A 87 12.93 18.04 -13.44
CA GLY A 87 13.05 18.06 -11.99
C GLY A 87 11.70 18.12 -11.27
N ALA A 88 10.63 17.69 -11.94
CA ALA A 88 9.30 17.61 -11.34
C ALA A 88 9.32 16.74 -10.08
N THR A 89 8.52 17.16 -9.09
CA THR A 89 8.37 16.38 -7.86
C THR A 89 7.64 15.06 -8.14
N PRO A 90 7.82 14.02 -7.29
CA PRO A 90 7.10 12.75 -7.44
C PRO A 90 5.58 12.90 -7.50
N GLY A 91 5.01 13.91 -6.81
CA GLY A 91 3.58 14.23 -6.88
C GLY A 91 3.16 14.71 -8.26
N GLN A 92 3.91 15.66 -8.84
CA GLN A 92 3.63 16.18 -10.18
C GLN A 92 3.77 15.09 -11.27
N ILE A 93 4.76 14.20 -11.14
CA ILE A 93 4.92 13.07 -12.07
C ILE A 93 3.72 12.12 -11.95
N ARG A 94 3.22 11.88 -10.73
CA ARG A 94 2.02 11.07 -10.49
C ARG A 94 0.78 11.70 -11.11
N ASP A 95 0.56 12.99 -10.90
CA ASP A 95 -0.60 13.70 -11.45
C ASP A 95 -0.61 13.67 -12.98
N ALA A 96 0.57 13.84 -13.60
CA ALA A 96 0.74 13.69 -15.04
C ALA A 96 0.42 12.27 -15.52
N LEU A 97 0.94 11.25 -14.83
CA LEU A 97 0.69 9.84 -15.16
C LEU A 97 -0.80 9.49 -15.05
N THR A 98 -1.46 9.87 -13.96
CA THR A 98 -2.91 9.63 -13.77
C THR A 98 -3.72 10.31 -14.87
N SER A 99 -3.37 11.54 -15.24
CA SER A 99 -4.05 12.25 -16.32
C SER A 99 -3.93 11.50 -17.66
N ILE A 100 -2.76 10.93 -17.97
CA ILE A 100 -2.56 10.14 -19.19
C ILE A 100 -3.45 8.89 -19.18
N LEU A 101 -3.41 8.11 -18.10
CA LEU A 101 -4.17 6.86 -17.96
C LEU A 101 -5.69 7.11 -18.02
N ASP A 102 -6.17 8.20 -17.44
CA ASP A 102 -7.59 8.58 -17.50
C ASP A 102 -8.03 8.93 -18.93
N ASN A 103 -7.16 9.55 -19.73
CA ASN A 103 -7.46 9.85 -21.13
C ASN A 103 -7.52 8.59 -22.00
N GLU A 104 -6.61 7.63 -21.78
CA GLU A 104 -6.65 6.33 -22.47
C GLU A 104 -7.95 5.58 -22.16
N ASN A 105 -8.36 5.54 -20.89
CA ASN A 105 -9.62 4.92 -20.48
C ASN A 105 -10.84 5.57 -21.14
N GLN A 106 -10.86 6.90 -21.28
CA GLN A 106 -11.94 7.59 -21.99
C GLN A 106 -11.98 7.25 -23.49
N THR A 107 -10.83 7.10 -24.14
CA THR A 107 -10.80 6.68 -25.56
C THR A 107 -11.33 5.27 -25.75
N ILE A 108 -11.06 4.35 -24.81
CA ILE A 108 -11.59 2.98 -24.84
C ILE A 108 -13.11 2.99 -24.64
N SER A 109 -13.61 3.72 -23.63
CA SER A 109 -15.05 3.84 -23.38
C SER A 109 -15.83 4.50 -24.52
N ARG A 110 -15.23 5.44 -25.26
CA ARG A 110 -15.89 6.01 -26.45
C ARG A 110 -15.85 5.08 -27.67
N ASN A 111 -14.84 4.24 -27.79
CA ASN A 111 -14.74 3.26 -28.87
C ASN A 111 -15.67 2.05 -28.67
N SER A 112 -16.05 1.72 -27.42
CA SER A 112 -16.99 0.63 -27.15
C SER A 112 -18.43 0.93 -27.61
N ASP A 113 -18.83 2.21 -27.72
CA ASP A 113 -20.15 2.60 -28.21
C ASP A 113 -20.29 2.54 -29.74
N LEU A 114 -19.19 2.29 -30.47
CA LEU A 114 -19.11 2.29 -31.95
C LEU A 114 -18.74 0.93 -32.56
N ARG A 115 -18.69 -0.14 -31.76
CA ARG A 115 -18.34 -1.50 -32.23
C ARG A 115 -19.39 -2.54 -31.83
N ASP A 116 -20.61 -2.36 -32.33
CA ASP A 116 -21.53 -3.49 -32.56
C ASP A 116 -21.68 -3.69 -34.07
N LEU A 117 -20.66 -4.28 -34.70
CA LEU A 117 -20.74 -5.03 -35.96
C LEU A 117 -19.37 -5.68 -36.25
N SER A 118 -19.21 -6.88 -35.70
CA SER A 118 -18.38 -8.00 -36.18
C SER A 118 -16.85 -7.83 -36.27
N LEU A 119 -16.14 -8.58 -35.41
CA LEU A 119 -15.06 -9.49 -35.82
C LEU A 119 -14.87 -10.57 -34.74
N ASN A 120 -15.38 -11.77 -35.05
CA ASN A 120 -15.06 -13.00 -34.33
C ASN A 120 -13.58 -13.33 -34.52
N LEU A 121 -12.79 -13.31 -33.46
CA LEU A 121 -11.56 -14.11 -33.36
C LEU A 121 -11.62 -14.95 -32.09
N ASN A 122 -11.75 -16.27 -32.30
CA ASN A 122 -11.57 -17.28 -31.27
C ASN A 122 -10.14 -17.21 -30.73
N ILE A 123 -9.97 -16.87 -29.44
CA ILE A 123 -8.69 -17.00 -28.74
C ILE A 123 -8.93 -17.82 -27.47
N THR A 124 -8.26 -18.97 -27.40
CA THR A 124 -8.25 -19.90 -26.27
C THR A 124 -7.68 -19.22 -25.01
N PRO A 125 -8.24 -19.46 -23.81
CA PRO A 125 -7.64 -19.00 -22.57
C PRO A 125 -6.56 -19.99 -22.15
N ASN A 126 -5.30 -19.57 -22.11
CA ASN A 126 -4.25 -20.17 -21.29
C ASN A 126 -2.98 -19.32 -21.39
N ASN A 127 -2.59 -18.63 -20.32
CA ASN A 127 -1.52 -19.07 -19.43
C ASN A 127 -1.24 -17.99 -18.37
N LEU A 128 -1.51 -18.34 -17.11
CA LEU A 128 -1.19 -17.55 -15.93
C LEU A 128 0.31 -17.69 -15.63
N GLY A 129 1.09 -16.65 -15.91
CA GLY A 129 2.52 -16.59 -15.58
C GLY A 129 2.78 -16.07 -14.17
N ASN A 130 2.79 -16.98 -13.20
CA ASN A 130 3.26 -16.74 -11.82
C ASN A 130 4.71 -16.23 -11.79
N TYR A 131 4.94 -15.03 -11.25
CA TYR A 131 6.26 -14.61 -10.76
C TYR A 131 6.14 -13.86 -9.44
N PHE A 132 5.99 -14.60 -8.34
CA PHE A 132 6.39 -14.12 -7.01
C PHE A 132 6.70 -15.33 -6.11
N ASN A 133 7.97 -15.69 -6.01
CA ASN A 133 8.48 -16.52 -4.92
C ASN A 133 9.83 -15.94 -4.49
N PRO A 134 9.93 -15.32 -3.30
CA PRO A 134 11.22 -14.91 -2.75
C PRO A 134 11.92 -16.10 -2.06
N PRO A 135 13.26 -16.20 -2.13
CA PRO A 135 14.02 -17.22 -1.42
C PRO A 135 14.13 -16.88 0.09
N ARG A 136 14.26 -17.94 0.90
CA ARG A 136 14.43 -17.93 2.36
C ARG A 136 15.77 -17.34 2.81
#